data_AF-A0A524KGC4-F1
#
_entry.id   AF-A0A524KGC4-F1
#
_cell.length_a   1.000
_cell.length_b   1.000
_cell.length_c   1.000
_cell.angle_alpha   90.00
_cell.angle_beta   90.00
_cell.angle_gamma   90.00
#
_symmetry.space_group_name_H-M   'P 1'
#
loop_
_entity.id
_entity.type
_entity.pdbx_description
1 polymer ?
#
loop_
_entity_poly.entity_id
_entity_poly.type
_entity_poly.pdbx_seq_one_letter_code
_entity_poly.pdbx_strand_id
1 'polypeptide(L)'
;MDVHPYAPAYDLERLRADAANAMEGWAWRRGAYGHALSLPAPEQLHGRCRYSYQNHPCTGQLDLCSYFQEIFDSFQCPKLSFRLLRRAPHSAYAWHADAWKGPGVVRFQIPIETNERALLVLSDYAQVEQLRPHGAQTSVAEAEAANDGHVRAHCLEPGVLYYFNTSHVHTLVNDGDCERITLSFDLLANDWLVANYPEVCEEAVVTDPAEPGAARLLLARAGSLLHPLRNRLRPGNG
;
A
#
# COMPACT_ATOMS: atom_id res chain seq x y z
N MET A 1 18.88 -3.17 3.12
CA MET A 1 17.46 -2.94 3.50
C MET A 1 17.22 -1.47 3.33
N ASP A 2 16.64 -1.13 2.19
CA ASP A 2 16.73 0.21 1.69
C ASP A 2 15.33 0.70 1.35
N VAL A 3 15.07 1.93 1.80
CA VAL A 3 13.93 2.72 1.37
C VAL A 3 14.49 3.69 0.34
N HIS A 4 13.92 3.68 -0.86
CA HIS A 4 14.37 4.48 -1.98
C HIS A 4 13.43 5.68 -2.14
N PRO A 5 13.83 6.89 -1.72
CA PRO A 5 13.11 8.12 -2.02
C PRO A 5 13.34 8.55 -3.46
N TYR A 6 12.30 9.06 -4.12
CA TYR A 6 12.41 9.70 -5.43
C TYR A 6 12.09 11.19 -5.32
N ALA A 7 12.88 11.98 -6.03
CA ALA A 7 12.77 13.43 -6.09
C ALA A 7 12.35 13.90 -7.51
N PRO A 8 11.71 15.08 -7.63
CA PRO A 8 11.29 15.96 -6.54
C PRO A 8 10.11 15.39 -5.75
N ALA A 9 9.95 15.86 -4.50
CA ALA A 9 8.74 15.58 -3.72
C ALA A 9 7.50 16.18 -4.40
N TYR A 10 6.35 15.54 -4.19
CA TYR A 10 5.05 16.05 -4.62
C TYR A 10 4.59 17.22 -3.74
N ASP A 11 3.71 18.06 -4.28
CA ASP A 11 3.10 19.18 -3.58
C ASP A 11 2.20 18.68 -2.45
N LEU A 12 2.66 18.85 -1.21
CA LEU A 12 2.00 18.32 -0.04
C LEU A 12 0.61 18.92 0.19
N GLU A 13 0.41 20.20 -0.12
CA GLU A 13 -0.89 20.84 0.08
C GLU A 13 -1.93 20.34 -0.93
N ARG A 14 -1.50 20.10 -2.18
CA ARG A 14 -2.36 19.45 -3.18
C ARG A 14 -2.68 18.01 -2.81
N LEU A 15 -1.72 17.24 -2.27
CA LEU A 15 -1.95 15.88 -1.76
C LEU A 15 -2.99 15.88 -0.63
N ARG A 16 -2.87 16.83 0.31
CA ARG A 16 -3.79 16.99 1.44
C ARG A 16 -5.20 17.35 1.00
N ALA A 17 -5.32 18.28 0.05
CA ALA A 17 -6.62 18.68 -0.50
C ALA A 17 -7.36 17.49 -1.13
N ASP A 18 -6.67 16.72 -1.96
CA ASP A 18 -7.26 15.53 -2.59
C ASP A 18 -7.53 14.41 -1.60
N ALA A 19 -6.65 14.20 -0.60
CA ALA A 19 -6.91 13.26 0.48
C ALA A 19 -8.19 13.65 1.24
N ALA A 20 -8.37 14.93 1.56
CA ALA A 20 -9.57 15.42 2.24
C ALA A 20 -10.83 15.20 1.39
N ASN A 21 -10.79 15.50 0.09
CA ASN A 21 -11.90 15.28 -0.84
C ASN A 21 -12.29 13.79 -0.92
N ALA A 22 -11.30 12.89 -1.06
CA ALA A 22 -11.56 11.45 -1.10
C ALA A 22 -12.12 10.93 0.23
N MET A 23 -11.58 11.41 1.36
CA MET A 23 -11.99 10.94 2.68
C MET A 23 -13.31 11.54 3.18
N GLU A 24 -13.91 12.49 2.46
CA GLU A 24 -15.18 13.10 2.85
C GLU A 24 -16.29 12.03 2.99
N GLY A 25 -16.87 11.94 4.19
CA GLY A 25 -17.89 10.94 4.51
C GLY A 25 -17.39 9.48 4.51
N TRP A 26 -16.09 9.26 4.39
CA TRP A 26 -15.51 7.92 4.37
C TRP A 26 -15.47 7.30 5.78
N ALA A 27 -15.79 6.01 5.86
CA ALA A 27 -15.66 5.24 7.10
C ALA A 27 -14.71 4.07 6.85
N TRP A 28 -13.51 4.14 7.43
CA TRP A 28 -12.41 3.18 7.21
C TRP A 28 -12.80 1.70 7.33
N ARG A 29 -13.69 1.36 8.26
CA ARG A 29 -14.25 0.00 8.43
C ARG A 29 -14.93 -0.57 7.18
N ARG A 30 -15.35 0.28 6.23
CA ARG A 30 -15.99 -0.11 4.97
C ARG A 30 -14.98 -0.63 3.96
N GLY A 31 -13.74 -0.15 4.00
CA GLY A 31 -12.71 -0.51 3.05
C GLY A 31 -12.01 -1.82 3.37
N ALA A 32 -11.19 -2.26 2.43
CA ALA A 32 -10.36 -3.43 2.57
C ALA A 32 -9.59 -3.39 3.89
N TYR A 33 -9.61 -4.51 4.61
CA TYR A 33 -8.87 -4.68 5.85
C TYR A 33 -9.26 -3.71 6.99
N GLY A 34 -10.34 -2.93 6.82
CA GLY A 34 -10.82 -1.93 7.77
C GLY A 34 -10.02 -0.63 7.82
N HIS A 35 -9.12 -0.39 6.86
CA HIS A 35 -8.20 0.75 6.89
C HIS A 35 -7.73 1.26 5.52
N ALA A 36 -8.30 0.75 4.44
CA ALA A 36 -8.01 1.22 3.10
C ALA A 36 -9.18 2.03 2.53
N LEU A 37 -8.89 2.91 1.60
CA LEU A 37 -9.85 3.58 0.73
C LEU A 37 -9.34 3.45 -0.70
N SER A 38 -9.95 2.56 -1.49
CA SER A 38 -9.59 2.39 -2.90
C SER A 38 -10.20 3.51 -3.72
N LEU A 39 -9.36 4.34 -4.34
CA LEU A 39 -9.78 5.56 -5.02
C LEU A 39 -10.38 5.31 -6.41
N PRO A 40 -9.80 4.45 -7.28
CA PRO A 40 -10.27 4.33 -8.65
C PRO A 40 -11.68 3.74 -8.77
N ALA A 41 -12.33 4.08 -9.87
CA ALA A 41 -13.41 3.30 -10.45
C ALA A 41 -12.86 1.95 -10.95
N PRO A 42 -13.68 0.89 -11.02
CA PRO A 42 -13.24 -0.40 -11.54
C PRO A 42 -12.51 -0.29 -12.88
N GLU A 43 -13.02 0.54 -13.80
CA GLU A 43 -12.55 0.73 -15.17
C GLU A 43 -11.10 1.23 -15.26
N GLN A 44 -10.65 1.99 -14.24
CA GLN A 44 -9.30 2.53 -14.15
C GLN A 44 -8.26 1.50 -13.67
N LEU A 45 -8.70 0.38 -13.08
CA LEU A 45 -7.81 -0.68 -12.60
C LEU A 45 -7.71 -1.85 -13.59
N HIS A 46 -6.55 -2.47 -13.66
CA HIS A 46 -6.33 -3.68 -14.46
C HIS A 46 -7.32 -4.79 -14.10
N GLY A 47 -7.85 -5.51 -15.09
CA GLY A 47 -8.94 -6.46 -14.90
C GLY A 47 -8.61 -7.60 -13.93
N ARG A 48 -7.33 -7.97 -13.80
CA ARG A 48 -6.86 -8.99 -12.84
C ARG A 48 -7.15 -8.64 -11.38
N CYS A 49 -7.15 -7.35 -11.04
CA CYS A 49 -7.16 -6.90 -9.64
C CYS A 49 -8.34 -6.00 -9.30
N ARG A 50 -9.08 -5.45 -10.28
CA ARG A 50 -10.17 -4.49 -10.00
C ARG A 50 -11.28 -4.99 -9.05
N TYR A 51 -11.46 -6.30 -8.89
CA TYR A 51 -12.43 -6.89 -7.95
C TYR A 51 -11.76 -7.64 -6.78
N SER A 52 -10.44 -7.54 -6.63
CA SER A 52 -9.72 -8.12 -5.50
C SER A 52 -10.08 -7.41 -4.20
N TYR A 53 -9.87 -8.09 -3.08
CA TYR A 53 -10.25 -7.55 -1.78
C TYR A 53 -9.51 -6.26 -1.44
N GLN A 54 -8.26 -6.10 -1.87
CA GLN A 54 -7.44 -4.92 -1.58
C GLN A 54 -7.99 -3.62 -2.18
N ASN A 55 -8.82 -3.75 -3.22
CA ASN A 55 -9.48 -2.64 -3.92
C ASN A 55 -10.93 -2.48 -3.47
N HIS A 56 -11.39 -3.24 -2.46
CA HIS A 56 -12.78 -3.17 -2.01
C HIS A 56 -13.03 -1.98 -1.07
N PRO A 57 -14.15 -1.25 -1.26
CA PRO A 57 -14.87 -1.07 -2.52
C PRO A 57 -14.06 -0.19 -3.48
N CYS A 58 -14.15 -0.41 -4.79
CA CYS A 58 -13.64 0.54 -5.79
C CYS A 58 -14.58 1.74 -5.77
N THR A 59 -14.17 2.84 -5.16
CA THR A 59 -15.10 3.93 -4.84
C THR A 59 -15.37 4.88 -5.99
N GLY A 60 -14.46 4.98 -6.98
CA GLY A 60 -14.53 6.01 -8.01
C GLY A 60 -14.20 7.42 -7.52
N GLN A 61 -13.71 7.58 -6.29
CA GLN A 61 -13.33 8.88 -5.73
C GLN A 61 -12.12 9.52 -6.42
N LEU A 62 -11.34 8.76 -7.19
CA LEU A 62 -10.23 9.31 -7.97
C LEU A 62 -10.70 10.43 -8.90
N ASP A 63 -11.91 10.33 -9.46
CA ASP A 63 -12.50 11.34 -10.36
C ASP A 63 -12.76 12.70 -9.66
N LEU A 64 -12.72 12.74 -8.33
CA LEU A 64 -12.87 13.95 -7.51
C LEU A 64 -11.52 14.56 -7.09
N CYS A 65 -10.41 13.89 -7.42
CA CYS A 65 -9.08 14.18 -6.89
C CYS A 65 -8.11 14.51 -8.04
N SER A 66 -8.04 15.79 -8.41
CA SER A 66 -7.30 16.24 -9.60
C SER A 66 -5.80 15.94 -9.54
N TYR A 67 -5.17 16.08 -8.38
CA TYR A 67 -3.73 15.83 -8.23
C TYR A 67 -3.42 14.34 -8.11
N PHE A 68 -4.26 13.57 -7.44
CA PHE A 68 -4.17 12.11 -7.46
C PHE A 68 -4.36 11.55 -8.86
N GLN A 69 -5.25 12.14 -9.67
CA GLN A 69 -5.41 11.79 -11.08
C GLN A 69 -4.14 12.10 -11.88
N GLU A 70 -3.51 13.28 -11.68
CA GLU A 70 -2.20 13.60 -12.29
C GLU A 70 -1.12 12.57 -11.92
N ILE A 71 -1.03 12.19 -10.63
CA ILE A 71 -0.08 11.18 -10.16
C ILE A 71 -0.39 9.84 -10.82
N PHE A 72 -1.65 9.40 -10.79
CA PHE A 72 -2.10 8.16 -11.41
C PHE A 72 -1.72 8.09 -12.89
N ASP A 73 -1.98 9.15 -13.65
CA ASP A 73 -1.73 9.19 -15.09
C ASP A 73 -0.23 9.29 -15.43
N SER A 74 0.60 9.82 -14.52
CA SER A 74 2.05 9.93 -14.73
C SER A 74 2.76 8.57 -14.81
N PHE A 75 2.23 7.51 -14.17
CA PHE A 75 2.81 6.17 -14.23
C PHE A 75 2.34 5.44 -15.49
N GLN A 76 3.20 5.26 -16.49
CA GLN A 76 2.85 4.63 -17.77
C GLN A 76 2.90 3.09 -17.72
N CYS A 77 2.21 2.51 -16.75
CA CYS A 77 2.09 1.08 -16.55
C CYS A 77 0.69 0.71 -16.03
N PRO A 78 0.27 -0.57 -16.10
CA PRO A 78 -1.02 -0.98 -15.55
C PRO A 78 -1.10 -0.79 -14.03
N LYS A 79 -2.23 -0.25 -13.55
CA LYS A 79 -2.49 -0.04 -12.12
C LYS A 79 -3.27 -1.22 -11.54
N LEU A 80 -2.72 -1.82 -10.50
CA LEU A 80 -3.35 -2.94 -9.80
C LEU A 80 -4.08 -2.47 -8.53
N SER A 81 -3.60 -1.41 -7.89
CA SER A 81 -4.29 -0.70 -6.81
C SER A 81 -3.85 0.76 -6.76
N PHE A 82 -4.70 1.63 -6.21
CA PHE A 82 -4.37 3.02 -5.92
C PHE A 82 -5.27 3.48 -4.77
N ARG A 83 -4.71 3.71 -3.59
CA ARG A 83 -5.53 3.77 -2.36
C ARG A 83 -4.90 4.62 -1.27
N LEU A 84 -5.75 5.26 -0.47
CA LEU A 84 -5.33 5.80 0.81
C LEU A 84 -5.33 4.68 1.86
N LEU A 85 -4.26 4.58 2.63
CA LEU A 85 -4.13 3.70 3.78
C LEU A 85 -4.07 4.55 5.04
N ARG A 86 -4.90 4.21 6.03
CA ARG A 86 -4.86 4.82 7.36
C ARG A 86 -4.14 3.92 8.35
N ARG A 87 -3.33 4.53 9.22
CA ARG A 87 -2.90 3.92 10.47
C ARG A 87 -3.30 4.82 11.63
N ALA A 88 -4.19 4.32 12.48
CA ALA A 88 -4.72 5.07 13.61
C ALA A 88 -3.61 5.39 14.64
N PRO A 89 -3.81 6.37 15.54
CA PRO A 89 -2.95 6.55 16.70
C PRO A 89 -2.77 5.25 17.48
N HIS A 90 -1.58 5.06 18.05
CA HIS A 90 -1.21 3.89 18.87
C HIS A 90 -1.55 2.53 18.25
N SER A 91 -1.32 2.38 16.94
CA SER A 91 -1.63 1.13 16.24
C SER A 91 -0.51 0.70 15.30
N ALA A 92 -0.42 -0.60 15.05
CA ALA A 92 0.58 -1.19 14.19
C ALA A 92 -0.02 -2.22 13.22
N TYR A 93 0.68 -2.48 12.12
CA TYR A 93 0.48 -3.74 11.42
C TYR A 93 1.18 -4.88 12.18
N ALA A 94 0.64 -6.08 12.06
CA ALA A 94 1.42 -7.26 12.38
C ALA A 94 2.59 -7.34 11.38
N TRP A 95 3.72 -7.90 11.79
CA TRP A 95 4.80 -8.25 10.89
C TRP A 95 4.30 -9.17 9.77
N HIS A 96 4.62 -8.83 8.53
CA HIS A 96 4.17 -9.57 7.35
C HIS A 96 5.12 -9.36 6.17
N ALA A 97 5.01 -10.24 5.19
CA ALA A 97 5.60 -10.08 3.87
C ALA A 97 4.50 -10.15 2.81
N ASP A 98 4.57 -9.28 1.80
CA ASP A 98 3.56 -9.20 0.74
C ASP A 98 3.88 -10.06 -0.47
N ALA A 99 4.53 -11.22 -0.27
CA ALA A 99 4.84 -12.17 -1.36
C ALA A 99 3.59 -12.61 -2.15
N TRP A 100 2.40 -12.51 -1.55
CA TRP A 100 1.11 -12.81 -2.18
C TRP A 100 0.74 -11.87 -3.34
N LYS A 101 1.36 -10.67 -3.46
CA LYS A 101 1.10 -9.72 -4.56
C LYS A 101 1.46 -10.29 -5.94
N GLY A 102 2.37 -11.27 -5.95
CA GLY A 102 2.79 -11.98 -7.15
C GLY A 102 3.93 -11.30 -7.91
N PRO A 103 4.52 -12.00 -8.90
CA PRO A 103 5.66 -11.51 -9.66
C PRO A 103 5.30 -10.29 -10.49
N GLY A 104 6.27 -9.39 -10.68
CA GLY A 104 6.12 -8.18 -11.49
C GLY A 104 5.28 -7.08 -10.84
N VAL A 105 4.74 -7.27 -9.64
CA VAL A 105 3.98 -6.23 -8.94
C VAL A 105 4.93 -5.43 -8.06
N VAL A 106 4.95 -4.11 -8.22
CA VAL A 106 5.79 -3.18 -7.45
C VAL A 106 4.89 -2.23 -6.67
N ARG A 107 5.18 -2.02 -5.37
CA ARG A 107 4.42 -1.11 -4.53
C ARG A 107 5.21 0.16 -4.26
N PHE A 108 4.54 1.29 -4.46
CA PHE A 108 5.03 2.60 -4.04
C PHE A 108 4.13 3.17 -2.95
N GLN A 109 4.66 4.13 -2.20
CA GLN A 109 3.87 4.93 -1.28
C GLN A 109 4.36 6.38 -1.18
N ILE A 110 3.41 7.29 -0.95
CA ILE A 110 3.65 8.70 -0.64
C ILE A 110 2.96 8.98 0.71
N PRO A 111 3.71 9.19 1.81
CA PRO A 111 3.13 9.66 3.07
C PRO A 111 2.50 11.04 2.86
N ILE A 112 1.26 11.24 3.32
CA ILE A 112 0.56 12.54 3.23
C ILE A 112 0.49 13.15 4.62
N GLU A 113 -0.14 12.44 5.56
CA GLU A 113 -0.09 12.78 6.97
C GLU A 113 0.76 11.75 7.70
N THR A 114 1.75 12.22 8.44
CA THR A 114 2.70 11.39 9.19
C THR A 114 3.26 12.16 10.37
N ASN A 115 3.99 11.48 11.25
CA ASN A 115 4.64 12.06 12.41
C ASN A 115 5.92 11.30 12.74
N GLU A 116 6.77 11.84 13.63
CA GLU A 116 8.06 11.24 13.99
C GLU A 116 7.95 9.87 14.70
N ARG A 117 6.76 9.55 15.24
CA ARG A 117 6.44 8.27 15.88
C ARG A 117 5.70 7.31 14.93
N ALA A 118 5.60 7.65 13.65
CA ALA A 118 5.07 6.81 12.59
C ALA A 118 6.22 6.22 11.76
N LEU A 119 6.61 4.99 12.09
CA LEU A 119 7.81 4.34 11.56
C LEU A 119 7.44 3.22 10.59
N LEU A 120 8.04 3.24 9.40
CA LEU A 120 8.15 2.08 8.53
C LEU A 120 9.32 1.24 9.01
N VAL A 121 9.11 -0.04 9.30
CA VAL A 121 10.15 -0.92 9.80
C VAL A 121 10.34 -2.06 8.82
N LEU A 122 11.57 -2.18 8.31
CA LEU A 122 11.94 -3.15 7.28
C LEU A 122 12.91 -4.18 7.84
N SER A 123 12.84 -5.39 7.29
CA SER A 123 13.88 -6.41 7.41
C SER A 123 14.33 -6.88 6.02
N ASP A 124 15.42 -7.65 5.94
CA ASP A 124 15.83 -8.39 4.74
C ASP A 124 15.34 -9.85 4.75
N TYR A 125 14.50 -10.22 5.72
CA TYR A 125 13.93 -11.55 5.82
C TYR A 125 12.77 -11.75 4.85
N ALA A 126 12.65 -12.95 4.27
CA ALA A 126 11.55 -13.29 3.39
C ALA A 126 10.32 -13.82 4.16
N GLN A 127 10.52 -14.36 5.36
CA GLN A 127 9.49 -15.01 6.19
C GLN A 127 9.54 -14.51 7.63
N VAL A 128 8.37 -14.32 8.25
CA VAL A 128 8.25 -13.73 9.61
C VAL A 128 8.94 -14.61 10.66
N GLU A 129 9.03 -15.91 10.43
CA GLU A 129 9.69 -16.90 11.27
C GLU A 129 11.22 -16.67 11.37
N GLN A 130 11.80 -15.87 10.49
CA GLN A 130 13.21 -15.48 10.57
C GLN A 130 13.43 -14.34 11.59
N LEU A 131 12.40 -13.55 11.87
CA LEU A 131 12.45 -12.45 12.85
C LEU A 131 12.66 -12.99 14.27
N ARG A 132 13.38 -12.24 15.10
CA ARG A 132 13.60 -12.51 16.53
C ARG A 132 13.20 -11.28 17.38
N PRO A 133 12.45 -11.44 18.48
CA PRO A 133 11.54 -12.56 18.71
C PRO A 133 10.47 -12.61 17.61
N HIS A 134 10.02 -13.81 17.24
CA HIS A 134 8.92 -13.98 16.30
C HIS A 134 7.59 -13.82 17.05
N GLY A 135 6.68 -12.99 16.54
CA GLY A 135 5.36 -12.79 17.14
C GLY A 135 4.69 -11.49 16.71
N ALA A 136 3.37 -11.44 16.78
CA ALA A 136 2.59 -10.25 16.40
C ALA A 136 2.77 -9.05 17.36
N GLN A 137 3.34 -9.28 18.55
CA GLN A 137 3.53 -8.27 19.59
C GLN A 137 4.97 -7.75 19.71
N THR A 138 5.90 -8.22 18.89
CA THR A 138 7.29 -7.76 18.92
C THR A 138 7.37 -6.27 18.63
N SER A 139 7.87 -5.49 19.60
CA SER A 139 8.06 -4.05 19.42
C SER A 139 9.21 -3.76 18.44
N VAL A 140 9.24 -2.54 17.89
CA VAL A 140 10.30 -2.11 16.96
C VAL A 140 11.67 -2.17 17.64
N ALA A 141 11.77 -1.65 18.87
CA ALA A 141 13.03 -1.64 19.61
C ALA A 141 13.54 -3.06 19.92
N GLU A 142 12.66 -3.99 20.28
CA GLU A 142 13.04 -5.39 20.49
C GLU A 142 13.50 -6.05 19.18
N ALA A 143 12.78 -5.81 18.07
CA ALA A 143 13.17 -6.34 16.77
C ALA A 143 14.53 -5.77 16.31
N GLU A 144 14.76 -4.46 16.43
CA GLU A 144 16.04 -3.87 16.06
C GLU A 144 17.20 -4.42 16.91
N ALA A 145 16.99 -4.59 18.21
CA ALA A 145 18.02 -5.11 19.13
C ALA A 145 18.32 -6.60 18.92
N ALA A 146 17.33 -7.42 18.53
CA ALA A 146 17.47 -8.88 18.50
C ALA A 146 17.80 -9.47 17.12
N ASN A 147 17.85 -8.65 16.06
CA ASN A 147 18.10 -9.13 14.70
C ASN A 147 19.43 -8.62 14.10
N ASP A 148 20.42 -8.27 14.92
CA ASP A 148 21.81 -8.01 14.48
C ASP A 148 21.96 -7.08 13.25
N GLY A 149 21.11 -6.05 13.13
CA GLY A 149 21.13 -5.11 12.02
C GLY A 149 20.36 -5.54 10.76
N HIS A 150 19.65 -6.68 10.79
CA HIS A 150 18.68 -7.16 9.81
C HIS A 150 17.28 -6.53 9.96
N VAL A 151 17.10 -5.58 10.88
CA VAL A 151 15.88 -4.77 11.02
C VAL A 151 16.27 -3.30 11.12
N ARG A 152 15.53 -2.43 10.42
CA ARG A 152 15.72 -0.96 10.47
C ARG A 152 14.39 -0.22 10.46
N ALA A 153 14.26 0.76 11.34
CA ALA A 153 13.17 1.72 11.31
C ALA A 153 13.50 2.95 10.44
N HIS A 154 12.47 3.46 9.76
CA HIS A 154 12.54 4.61 8.86
C HIS A 154 11.38 5.56 9.16
N CYS A 155 11.70 6.82 9.44
CA CYS A 155 10.71 7.90 9.43
C CYS A 155 10.64 8.47 8.01
N LEU A 156 9.48 8.38 7.37
CA LEU A 156 9.30 8.82 5.99
C LEU A 156 8.79 10.25 5.94
N GLU A 157 9.35 11.06 5.05
CA GLU A 157 8.96 12.46 4.87
C GLU A 157 7.64 12.55 4.09
N PRO A 158 6.74 13.48 4.47
CA PRO A 158 5.50 13.70 3.74
C PRO A 158 5.77 14.27 2.33
N GLY A 159 4.97 13.84 1.35
CA GLY A 159 5.08 14.25 -0.05
C GLY A 159 6.16 13.53 -0.87
N VAL A 160 7.06 12.78 -0.23
CA VAL A 160 8.11 12.03 -0.93
C VAL A 160 7.59 10.68 -1.42
N LEU A 161 7.89 10.34 -2.67
CA LEU A 161 7.63 9.02 -3.24
C LEU A 161 8.68 8.03 -2.75
N TYR A 162 8.22 6.93 -2.16
CA TYR A 162 9.09 5.87 -1.68
C TYR A 162 8.80 4.54 -2.36
N TYR A 163 9.88 3.84 -2.69
CA TYR A 163 9.90 2.41 -2.98
C TYR A 163 10.65 1.67 -1.88
N PHE A 164 10.17 0.47 -1.54
CA PHE A 164 10.90 -0.55 -0.79
C PHE A 164 10.31 -1.91 -1.18
N ASN A 165 11.13 -2.95 -1.10
CA ASN A 165 10.70 -4.29 -1.47
C ASN A 165 9.74 -4.86 -0.39
N THR A 166 8.44 -4.84 -0.67
CA THR A 166 7.40 -5.34 0.27
C THR A 166 7.34 -6.86 0.34
N SER A 167 8.12 -7.57 -0.49
CA SER A 167 8.25 -9.03 -0.42
C SER A 167 9.13 -9.46 0.75
N HIS A 168 9.92 -8.55 1.33
CA HIS A 168 10.57 -8.76 2.62
C HIS A 168 9.63 -8.45 3.77
N VAL A 169 9.93 -9.03 4.93
CA VAL A 169 9.17 -8.84 6.16
C VAL A 169 9.28 -7.39 6.61
N HIS A 170 8.12 -6.78 6.83
CA HIS A 170 8.01 -5.39 7.24
C HIS A 170 6.81 -5.18 8.18
N THR A 171 6.81 -4.04 8.83
CA THR A 171 5.64 -3.52 9.55
C THR A 171 5.61 -1.99 9.45
N LEU A 172 4.46 -1.42 9.84
CA LEU A 172 4.29 0.01 10.03
C LEU A 172 3.70 0.21 11.42
N VAL A 173 4.38 1.00 12.24
CA VAL A 173 3.93 1.37 13.58
C VAL A 173 3.58 2.85 13.58
N ASN A 174 2.45 3.21 14.16
CA ASN A 174 2.11 4.60 14.47
C ASN A 174 1.84 4.69 15.98
N ASP A 175 2.85 5.11 16.72
CA ASP A 175 2.77 5.34 18.16
C ASP A 175 2.48 6.83 18.48
N GLY A 176 2.31 7.66 17.45
CA GLY A 176 1.92 9.05 17.61
C GLY A 176 0.43 9.22 17.94
N ASP A 177 0.07 10.44 18.35
CA ASP A 177 -1.29 10.81 18.77
C ASP A 177 -2.18 11.21 17.58
N CYS A 178 -1.61 11.30 16.37
CA CYS A 178 -2.31 11.62 15.13
C CYS A 178 -2.31 10.42 14.19
N GLU A 179 -3.32 10.35 13.32
CA GLU A 179 -3.35 9.31 12.30
C GLU A 179 -2.28 9.52 11.23
N ARG A 180 -1.80 8.42 10.66
CA ARG A 180 -0.96 8.42 9.48
C ARG A 180 -1.80 8.09 8.25
N ILE A 181 -1.79 8.95 7.25
CA ILE A 181 -2.45 8.76 5.96
C ILE A 181 -1.39 8.65 4.87
N THR A 182 -1.51 7.65 4.01
CA THR A 182 -0.53 7.39 2.97
C THR A 182 -1.22 6.97 1.69
N LEU A 183 -0.85 7.60 0.58
CA LEU A 183 -1.21 7.14 -0.74
C LEU A 183 -0.31 5.96 -1.11
N SER A 184 -0.89 4.78 -1.33
CA SER A 184 -0.18 3.57 -1.70
C SER A 184 -0.77 2.98 -2.96
N PHE A 185 0.09 2.53 -3.87
CA PHE A 185 -0.35 2.00 -5.14
C PHE A 185 0.55 0.86 -5.62
N ASP A 186 -0.10 -0.15 -6.21
CA ASP A 186 0.55 -1.31 -6.79
C ASP A 186 0.54 -1.17 -8.32
N LEU A 187 1.71 -1.26 -8.90
CA LEU A 187 1.94 -1.15 -10.34
C LEU A 187 2.42 -2.49 -10.88
N LEU A 188 2.01 -2.81 -12.09
CA LEU A 188 2.58 -3.93 -12.82
C LEU A 188 3.81 -3.44 -13.60
N ALA A 189 4.95 -4.06 -13.37
CA ALA A 189 6.22 -3.67 -13.97
C ALA A 189 6.22 -3.87 -15.49
N ASN A 190 6.68 -2.83 -16.18
CA ASN A 190 7.00 -2.82 -17.60
C ASN A 190 8.32 -2.06 -17.82
N ASP A 191 8.76 -1.99 -19.08
CA ASP A 191 10.02 -1.32 -19.43
C ASP A 191 10.06 0.15 -18.99
N TRP A 192 8.93 0.85 -19.06
CA TRP A 192 8.83 2.24 -18.61
C TRP A 192 9.09 2.35 -17.10
N LEU A 193 8.48 1.49 -16.29
CA LEU A 193 8.66 1.53 -14.84
C LEU A 193 10.12 1.24 -14.45
N VAL A 194 10.74 0.23 -15.06
CA VAL A 194 12.14 -0.12 -14.80
C VAL A 194 13.09 0.99 -15.23
N ALA A 195 12.81 1.64 -16.36
CA ALA A 195 13.65 2.74 -16.86
C ALA A 195 13.59 3.99 -15.96
N ASN A 196 12.44 4.27 -15.33
CA ASN A 196 12.26 5.46 -14.49
C ASN A 196 12.56 5.20 -13.01
N TYR A 197 12.51 3.95 -12.55
CA TYR A 197 12.69 3.54 -11.15
C TYR A 197 13.57 2.29 -11.08
N PRO A 198 14.88 2.39 -11.39
CA PRO A 198 15.75 1.22 -11.58
C PRO A 198 15.90 0.33 -10.34
N GLU A 199 15.66 0.86 -9.14
CA GLU A 199 15.72 0.14 -7.87
C GLU A 199 14.66 -0.96 -7.74
N VAL A 200 13.61 -0.93 -8.56
CA VAL A 200 12.53 -1.92 -8.54
C VAL A 200 12.88 -3.22 -9.28
N CYS A 201 14.09 -3.31 -9.85
CA CYS A 201 14.50 -4.38 -10.76
C CYS A 201 14.40 -5.79 -10.16
N GLU A 202 14.58 -5.95 -8.84
CA GLU A 202 14.44 -7.23 -8.16
C GLU A 202 13.02 -7.80 -8.21
N GLU A 203 12.02 -6.91 -8.22
CA GLU A 203 10.60 -7.29 -8.23
C GLU A 203 9.98 -7.18 -9.63
N ALA A 204 10.59 -6.38 -10.50
CA ALA A 204 10.17 -6.10 -11.86
C ALA A 204 10.53 -7.22 -12.85
N VAL A 205 10.06 -8.43 -12.56
CA VAL A 205 9.89 -9.43 -13.63
C VAL A 205 8.82 -8.88 -14.56
N VAL A 206 9.24 -8.37 -15.72
CA VAL A 206 8.32 -7.82 -16.73
C VAL A 206 7.33 -8.93 -17.10
N THR A 207 6.10 -8.75 -16.64
CA THR A 207 4.98 -9.62 -16.98
C THR A 207 3.87 -8.71 -17.44
N ASP A 208 3.39 -8.93 -18.66
CA ASP A 208 2.16 -8.31 -19.17
C ASP A 208 1.07 -9.40 -19.19
N PRO A 209 0.48 -9.75 -18.03
CA PRO A 209 -0.59 -10.72 -17.99
C PRO A 209 -1.79 -10.14 -18.72
N ALA A 210 -2.17 -10.78 -19.82
CA ALA A 210 -3.34 -10.42 -20.61
C ALA A 210 -4.59 -10.18 -19.73
N GLU A 211 -5.41 -9.22 -20.16
CA GLU A 211 -6.69 -8.91 -19.54
C GLU A 211 -7.56 -10.18 -19.37
N PRO A 212 -8.17 -10.41 -18.20
CA PRO A 212 -9.04 -11.56 -18.01
C PRO A 212 -10.26 -11.49 -18.95
N GLY A 213 -10.64 -12.63 -19.53
CA GLY A 213 -11.85 -12.72 -20.34
C GLY A 213 -13.12 -12.37 -19.53
N ALA A 214 -14.17 -11.92 -20.22
CA ALA A 214 -15.41 -11.42 -19.64
C ALA A 214 -16.04 -12.34 -18.58
N ALA A 215 -16.04 -13.66 -18.82
CA ALA A 215 -16.56 -14.65 -17.86
C ALA A 215 -15.82 -14.62 -16.51
N ARG A 216 -14.48 -14.49 -16.54
CA ARG A 216 -13.66 -14.43 -15.33
C ARG A 216 -13.86 -13.11 -14.58
N LEU A 217 -14.05 -12.01 -15.31
CA LEU A 217 -14.40 -10.71 -14.72
C LEU A 217 -15.76 -10.74 -14.03
N LEU A 218 -16.77 -11.35 -14.66
CA LEU A 218 -18.11 -11.52 -14.08
C LEU A 218 -18.07 -12.32 -12.77
N LEU A 219 -17.35 -13.44 -12.75
CA LEU A 219 -17.16 -14.25 -11.54
C LEU A 219 -16.45 -13.47 -10.44
N ALA A 220 -15.38 -12.74 -10.78
CA ALA A 220 -14.65 -11.91 -9.82
C ALA A 220 -15.54 -10.81 -9.24
N ARG A 221 -16.35 -10.14 -10.08
CA ARG A 221 -17.33 -9.14 -9.65
C ARG A 221 -18.37 -9.73 -8.70
N ALA A 222 -18.94 -10.89 -9.05
CA ALA A 222 -19.92 -11.57 -8.19
C ALA A 222 -19.29 -11.94 -6.82
N GLY A 223 -18.08 -12.49 -6.81
CA GLY A 223 -17.35 -12.82 -5.59
C GLY A 223 -17.06 -11.59 -4.71
N SER A 224 -16.86 -10.42 -5.31
CA SER A 224 -16.58 -9.18 -4.58
C SER A 224 -17.73 -8.71 -3.68
N LEU A 225 -18.96 -9.16 -3.95
CA LEU A 225 -20.15 -8.87 -3.12
C LEU A 225 -20.05 -9.47 -1.72
N LEU A 226 -19.16 -10.45 -1.50
CA LEU A 226 -18.93 -11.08 -0.21
C LEU A 226 -17.88 -10.34 0.65
N HIS A 227 -17.12 -9.40 0.08
CA HIS A 227 -16.08 -8.66 0.82
C HIS A 227 -16.59 -7.91 2.06
N PRO A 228 -17.80 -7.32 2.09
CA PRO A 228 -18.34 -6.72 3.31
C PRO A 228 -18.48 -7.70 4.48
N LEU A 229 -18.76 -8.97 4.20
CA LEU A 229 -18.82 -10.02 5.23
C LEU A 229 -17.44 -10.29 5.81
N ARG A 230 -16.38 -10.25 4.98
CA ARG A 230 -14.99 -10.42 5.42
C ARG A 230 -14.56 -9.31 6.38
N ASN A 231 -15.02 -8.08 6.17
CA ASN A 231 -14.79 -6.97 7.09
C ASN A 231 -15.50 -7.16 8.44
N ARG A 232 -16.73 -7.68 8.45
CA ARG A 232 -17.49 -7.93 9.70
C ARG A 232 -16.93 -9.05 10.57
N LEU A 233 -16.29 -10.04 9.94
CA LEU A 233 -15.72 -11.20 10.63
C LEU A 233 -14.31 -10.95 11.17
N ARG A 234 -13.70 -9.78 10.89
CA ARG A 234 -12.41 -9.44 11.48
C ARG A 234 -12.59 -9.04 12.94
N PRO A 235 -11.81 -9.61 13.88
CA PRO A 235 -11.69 -9.03 15.20
C PRO A 235 -11.24 -7.58 15.04
N GLY A 236 -11.85 -6.66 15.80
CA GLY A 236 -11.42 -5.27 15.80
C GLY A 236 -9.97 -5.20 16.26
N ASN A 237 -9.05 -4.91 15.35
CA ASN A 237 -7.70 -4.52 15.72
C ASN A 237 -7.81 -3.11 16.33
N GLY A 238 -7.98 -3.08 17.65
CA GLY A 238 -7.62 -1.91 18.45
C GLY A 238 -6.12 -1.66 18.35
#